data_AF-A0A5J6LDK9-F1
#
_entry.id   AF-A0A5J6LDK9-F1
#
_cell.length_a   1.000
_cell.length_b   1.000
_cell.length_c   1.000
_cell.angle_alpha   90.00
_cell.angle_beta   90.00
_cell.angle_gamma   90.00
#
_symmetry.space_group_name_H-M   'P 1'
#
loop_
_entity.id
_entity.type
_entity.pdbx_description
1 polymer ?
#
loop_
_entity_poly.entity_id
_entity_poly.type
_entity_poly.pdbx_seq_one_letter_code
_entity_poly.pdbx_strand_id
1 'polypeptide(L)' 'MKNKLSDLNNHLFAQLERLSDEDLKGEDLTKEIERSRAVTTVSREIIANADLVFKAEKARAEGLIKPAAIKGMLSHDQ' A
#
# COMPACT_ATOMS: atom_id res chain seq x y z
N MET A 1 4.87 8.09 11.46
CA MET A 1 4.66 7.46 10.14
C MET A 1 3.22 7.66 9.72
N LYS A 2 2.98 8.06 8.48
CA LYS A 2 1.63 8.12 7.90
C LYS A 2 1.18 6.70 7.56
N ASN A 3 0.00 6.28 8.01
CA ASN A 3 -0.45 4.88 7.98
C ASN A 3 -1.80 4.67 7.27
N LYS A 4 -2.28 5.66 6.50
CA LYS A 4 -3.56 5.57 5.77
C LYS A 4 -3.33 5.29 4.28
N LEU A 5 -4.29 4.63 3.63
CA LEU A 5 -4.27 4.42 2.17
C LEU A 5 -4.30 5.73 1.37
N SER A 6 -4.94 6.78 1.91
CA SER A 6 -4.89 8.12 1.30
C SER A 6 -3.48 8.70 1.27
N ASP A 7 -2.68 8.42 2.29
CA ASP A 7 -1.27 8.87 2.33
C ASP A 7 -0.44 8.09 1.31
N LEU A 8 -0.67 6.78 1.17
CA LEU A 8 -0.05 5.97 0.12
C LEU A 8 -0.33 6.54 -1.27
N ASN A 9 -1.58 6.91 -1.54
CA ASN A 9 -1.98 7.49 -2.82
C ASN A 9 -1.26 8.82 -3.10
N ASN A 10 -1.14 9.70 -2.10
CA ASN A 10 -0.36 10.93 -2.22
C ASN A 10 1.12 10.66 -2.54
N HIS A 11 1.73 9.64 -1.90
CA HIS A 11 3.11 9.26 -2.18
C HIS A 11 3.31 8.72 -3.59
N LEU A 12 2.35 7.95 -4.11
CA LEU A 12 2.37 7.43 -5.48
C LEU A 12 2.26 8.56 -6.50
N PHE A 13 1.37 9.54 -6.29
CA PHE A 13 1.28 10.71 -7.16
C PHE A 13 2.56 11.53 -7.16
N ALA A 14 3.15 11.78 -5.98
CA ALA A 14 4.43 12.48 -5.90
C ALA A 14 5.57 11.71 -6.61
N GLN A 15 5.50 10.37 -6.67
CA GLN A 15 6.45 9.56 -7.42
C GLN A 15 6.24 9.69 -8.94
N LEU A 16 4.99 9.78 -9.40
CA LEU A 16 4.65 10.05 -10.79
C LEU A 16 5.11 11.44 -11.24
N GLU A 17 4.94 12.45 -10.39
CA GLU A 17 5.41 13.82 -10.66
C GLU A 17 6.93 13.85 -10.84
N ARG A 18 7.69 13.18 -9.97
CA ARG A 18 9.16 13.10 -10.09
C ARG A 18 9.62 12.36 -11.35
N LEU A 19 8.93 11.28 -11.73
CA LEU A 19 9.23 10.57 -12.97
C LEU A 19 8.91 11.38 -14.23
N SER A 20 8.00 12.34 -14.13
CA SER A 20 7.59 13.20 -15.24
C SER A 20 8.50 14.42 -15.43
N ASP A 21 9.51 14.60 -14.59
CA ASP A 21 10.47 15.69 -14.68
C ASP A 21 11.33 15.54 -15.95
N GLU A 22 11.20 16.46 -16.89
CA GLU A 22 11.89 16.44 -18.19
C GLU A 22 13.41 16.69 -18.08
N ASP A 23 13.86 17.25 -16.97
CA ASP A 23 15.28 17.48 -16.69
C ASP A 23 15.96 16.25 -16.08
N LEU A 24 15.19 15.25 -15.64
CA LEU A 24 15.70 14.01 -15.05
C LEU A 24 16.31 13.08 -16.12
N LYS A 25 17.63 12.93 -16.11
CA LYS A 25 18.39 12.22 -17.16
C LYS A 25 19.50 11.32 -16.60
N GLY A 26 20.01 10.43 -17.45
CA GLY A 26 21.20 9.63 -17.15
C GLY A 26 21.05 8.74 -15.91
N GLU A 27 22.03 8.81 -15.01
CA GLU A 27 22.05 8.00 -13.78
C GLU A 27 20.91 8.36 -12.82
N ASP A 28 20.53 9.64 -12.73
CA ASP A 28 19.46 10.09 -11.83
C ASP A 28 18.10 9.58 -12.29
N LEU A 29 17.84 9.56 -13.61
CA LEU A 29 16.65 8.91 -14.18
C LEU A 29 16.63 7.42 -13.85
N THR A 30 17.78 6.74 -13.97
CA THR A 30 17.88 5.31 -13.65
C THR A 30 17.56 5.06 -12.17
N LYS A 31 18.11 5.87 -11.26
CA LYS A 31 17.83 5.81 -9.82
C LYS A 31 16.35 6.04 -9.52
N GLU A 32 15.72 7.02 -10.15
CA GLU A 32 14.31 7.31 -9.90
C GLU A 32 13.39 6.22 -10.47
N ILE A 33 13.75 5.58 -11.59
CA ILE A 33 13.04 4.39 -12.10
C ILE A 33 13.11 3.25 -11.08
N GLU A 34 14.29 2.93 -10.55
CA GLU A 34 14.47 1.88 -9.55
C GLU A 34 13.71 2.20 -8.26
N ARG A 35 13.77 3.45 -7.81
CA ARG A 35 12.99 3.92 -6.67
C ARG A 35 11.49 3.77 -6.91
N SER A 36 11.01 4.12 -8.10
CA SER A 36 9.60 3.98 -8.48
C SER A 36 9.14 2.52 -8.44
N ARG A 37 9.99 1.59 -8.90
CA ARG A 37 9.72 0.14 -8.83
C ARG A 37 9.63 -0.33 -7.38
N ALA A 38 10.57 0.09 -6.53
CA ALA A 38 10.57 -0.27 -5.11
C ALA A 38 9.31 0.26 -4.40
N VAL A 39 8.97 1.54 -4.60
CA VAL A 39 7.77 2.16 -4.03
C VAL A 39 6.51 1.44 -4.51
N THR A 40 6.40 1.15 -5.81
CA THR A 40 5.26 0.41 -6.37
C THR A 40 5.12 -0.99 -5.74
N THR A 41 6.24 -1.69 -5.53
CA THR A 41 6.24 -3.04 -4.94
C THR A 41 5.71 -3.01 -3.51
N VAL A 42 6.27 -2.14 -2.66
CA VAL A 42 5.79 -1.99 -1.27
C VAL A 42 4.32 -1.54 -1.23
N SER A 43 3.92 -0.66 -2.15
CA SER A 43 2.53 -0.19 -2.24
C SER A 43 1.55 -1.33 -2.55
N ARG A 44 1.94 -2.28 -3.41
CA ARG A 44 1.13 -3.46 -3.72
C ARG A 44 0.91 -4.33 -2.49
N GLU A 45 1.94 -4.55 -1.67
CA GLU A 45 1.80 -5.32 -0.42
C GLU A 45 0.86 -4.63 0.58
N ILE A 46 0.92 -3.30 0.68
CA ILE A 46 0.00 -2.53 1.53
C ILE A 46 -1.45 -2.68 1.05
N ILE A 47 -1.67 -2.57 -0.27
CA ILE A 47 -3.01 -2.73 -0.86
C ILE A 47 -3.52 -4.16 -0.68
N ALA A 48 -2.67 -5.16 -0.88
CA ALA A 48 -3.02 -6.58 -0.68
C ALA A 48 -3.42 -6.85 0.78
N ASN A 49 -2.70 -6.27 1.74
CA ASN A 49 -3.07 -6.35 3.14
C ASN A 49 -4.43 -5.68 3.42
N ALA A 50 -4.66 -4.48 2.89
CA ALA A 50 -5.93 -3.78 3.06
C ALA A 50 -7.11 -4.53 2.42
N ASP A 51 -6.92 -5.14 1.25
CA ASP A 51 -7.92 -5.99 0.60
C ASP A 51 -8.22 -7.25 1.42
N LEU A 52 -7.20 -7.86 2.04
CA LEU A 52 -7.39 -8.98 2.96
C LEU A 52 -8.24 -8.58 4.17
N VAL A 53 -7.96 -7.43 4.79
CA VAL A 53 -8.76 -6.90 5.91
C VAL A 53 -10.20 -6.63 5.45
N PHE A 54 -10.38 -6.00 4.29
CA PHE A 54 -11.71 -5.72 3.75
C PHE A 54 -12.52 -6.99 3.50
N LYS A 55 -11.90 -8.02 2.91
CA LYS A 55 -12.53 -9.33 2.70
C LYS A 55 -12.92 -10.00 4.02
N ALA A 56 -12.08 -9.92 5.05
CA ALA A 56 -12.39 -10.45 6.37
C ALA A 56 -13.60 -9.72 6.99
N GLU A 57 -13.64 -8.39 6.93
CA GLU A 57 -14.78 -7.62 7.44
C GLU A 57 -16.07 -7.91 6.67
N LYS A 58 -16.00 -8.05 5.35
CA LYS A 58 -17.14 -8.45 4.52
C LYS A 58 -17.65 -9.84 4.91
N ALA A 59 -16.76 -10.83 5.02
CA ALA A 59 -17.12 -12.19 5.41
C ALA A 59 -17.72 -12.23 6.83
N ARG A 60 -17.27 -11.36 7.75
CA ARG A 60 -17.86 -11.20 9.08
C ARG A 60 -19.28 -10.64 9.01
N ALA A 61 -19.49 -9.59 8.21
CA ALA A 61 -20.81 -8.97 8.03
C ALA A 61 -21.83 -9.94 7.39
N GLU A 62 -21.36 -10.82 6.49
CA GLU A 62 -22.17 -11.87 5.85
C GLU A 62 -22.34 -13.13 6.72
N GLY A 63 -21.72 -13.18 7.91
CA GLY A 63 -21.82 -14.32 8.83
C GLY A 63 -21.04 -15.57 8.39
N LEU A 64 -20.16 -15.45 7.40
CA LEU A 64 -19.36 -16.56 6.87
C LEU A 64 -18.22 -16.99 7.81
N ILE A 65 -17.81 -16.12 8.73
CA ILE A 65 -16.74 -16.40 9.71
C ILE A 65 -17.13 -15.92 11.12
N LYS A 66 -16.79 -16.73 12.12
CA LYS A 66 -17.09 -16.44 13.53
C LYS A 66 -16.14 -15.37 14.10
N PRO A 67 -16.60 -14.47 14.99
CA PRO A 67 -15.79 -13.36 15.53
C PRO A 67 -14.46 -13.76 16.17
N ALA A 68 -14.35 -14.95 16.76
CA ALA A 68 -13.13 -15.44 17.39
C ALA A 68 -11.97 -15.69 16.41
N ALA A 69 -12.25 -15.93 15.11
CA ALA A 69 -11.22 -16.19 14.10
C ALA A 69 -10.49 -14.93 13.61
N ILE A 70 -11.12 -13.75 13.72
CA ILE A 70 -10.59 -12.49 13.19
C ILE A 70 -9.63 -11.84 14.20
N LYS A 71 -9.86 -12.06 15.50
CA LYS A 71 -9.08 -11.45 16.59
C LYS A 71 -7.59 -11.78 16.54
N GLY A 72 -7.19 -12.94 15.96
CA GLY A 72 -5.78 -13.32 15.82
C GLY A 72 -5.07 -12.78 14.57
N MET A 73 -5.80 -12.28 13.57
CA MET A 73 -5.23 -11.77 12.30
C MET A 73 -4.98 -10.26 12.29
N LEU A 74 -5.74 -9.50 13.08
CA LEU A 74 -5.74 -8.02 13.04
C LEU A 74 -5.33 -7.36 14.36
N SER A 75 -5.07 -8.12 15.43
CA SER A 75 -4.54 -7.56 16.66
C SER A 75 -3.06 -7.22 16.50
N HIS A 76 -2.77 -5.96 16.17
CA HIS A 76 -1.62 -5.30 16.79
C HIS A 76 -2.05 -5.01 18.23
N ASP A 77 -1.60 -5.84 19.18
CA ASP A 77 -1.51 -5.40 20.56
C ASP A 77 -0.54 -4.21 20.56
N GLN A 78 -1.07 -3.02 20.81
CA GLN A 78 -0.29 -1.88 21.30
C GLN A 78 -0.43 -1.83 22.82
#